data_AF-A0A820R8S3-F1
#
_entry.id   AF-A0A820R8S3-F1
#
_cell.length_a   1.000
_cell.length_b   1.000
_cell.length_c   1.000
_cell.angle_alpha   90.00
_cell.angle_beta   90.00
_cell.angle_gamma   90.00
#
_symmetry.space_group_name_H-M   'P 1'
#
loop_
_entity.id
_entity.type
_entity.pdbx_description
1 polymer ?
#
loop_
_entity_poly.entity_id
_entity_poly.type
_entity_poly.pdbx_seq_one_letter_code
_entity_poly.pdbx_strand_id
1 'polypeptide(L)'
;MEEILTYIFEKLSVKQEESIILLTESLFNPKEKREKITEIIFEKFNASGFYLSNDAVLALLATGRSTGVVLQSDYSITHSVTVDEGTHLKIFAFVSSFQAA
;
A
#
# COMPACT_ATOMS: atom_id res chain seq x y z
N MET A 1 8.59 11.69 3.47
CA MET A 1 8.56 10.32 2.90
C MET A 1 9.96 9.80 2.72
N GLU A 2 10.81 10.47 1.94
CA GLU A 2 12.21 10.06 1.73
C GLU A 2 12.99 9.91 3.04
N GLU A 3 12.90 10.87 3.96
CA GLU A 3 13.53 10.79 5.28
C GLU A 3 13.10 9.55 6.09
N ILE A 4 11.83 9.16 5.98
CA ILE A 4 11.29 7.98 6.66
C ILE A 4 11.88 6.71 6.04
N LEU A 5 11.95 6.64 4.70
CA LEU A 5 12.56 5.50 4.01
C LEU A 5 14.06 5.39 4.34
N THR A 6 14.80 6.50 4.33
CA THR A 6 16.21 6.54 4.75
C THR A 6 16.38 5.98 6.16
N TYR A 7 15.57 6.46 7.10
CA TYR A 7 15.58 5.96 8.48
C TYR A 7 15.28 4.45 8.56
N ILE A 8 14.30 3.95 7.81
CA ILE A 8 13.95 2.52 7.79
C ILE A 8 15.12 1.68 7.28
N PHE A 9 15.74 2.08 6.16
CA PHE A 9 16.88 1.36 5.59
C PHE A 9 18.08 1.30 6.54
N GLU A 10 18.40 2.43 7.19
CA GLU A 10 19.44 2.49 8.22
C GLU A 10 19.12 1.55 9.40
N LYS A 11 17.86 1.52 9.86
CA LYS A 11 17.45 0.66 10.97
C LYS A 11 17.44 -0.83 10.62
N LEU A 12 17.05 -1.18 9.40
CA LEU A 12 17.07 -2.56 8.92
C LEU A 12 18.49 -3.03 8.58
N SER A 13 19.47 -2.12 8.47
CA SER A 13 20.84 -2.43 8.07
C SER A 13 20.92 -3.18 6.72
N VAL A 14 20.00 -2.84 5.80
CA VAL A 14 19.94 -3.40 4.46
C VAL A 14 20.35 -2.35 3.44
N LYS A 15 21.06 -2.77 2.40
CA LYS A 15 21.40 -1.89 1.28
C LYS A 15 20.18 -1.64 0.41
N GLN A 16 19.98 -0.40 0.04
CA GLN A 16 18.81 0.05 -0.70
C GLN A 16 18.81 -0.57 -2.10
N GLU A 17 19.99 -0.64 -2.72
CA GLU A 17 20.21 -1.08 -4.10
C GLU A 17 19.95 -2.57 -4.30
N GLU A 18 20.18 -3.37 -3.26
CA GLU A 18 19.97 -4.82 -3.26
C GLU A 18 18.55 -5.20 -2.81
N SER A 19 17.69 -4.21 -2.49
CA SER A 19 16.37 -4.44 -1.92
C SER A 19 15.27 -4.53 -2.98
N ILE A 20 14.32 -5.45 -2.77
CA ILE A 20 13.01 -5.46 -3.43
C ILE A 20 11.99 -4.96 -2.42
N ILE A 21 11.29 -3.88 -2.75
CA ILE A 21 10.44 -3.15 -1.82
C ILE A 21 8.97 -3.46 -2.11
N LEU A 22 8.25 -3.92 -1.08
CA LEU A 22 6.79 -4.03 -1.08
C LEU A 22 6.22 -2.89 -0.24
N LEU A 23 5.40 -2.03 -0.83
CA LEU A 23 4.65 -1.01 -0.10
C LEU A 23 3.14 -1.23 -0.23
N THR A 24 2.41 -0.81 0.80
CA THR A 24 0.96 -0.73 0.80
C THR A 24 0.48 0.63 0.31
N GLU A 25 -0.63 0.66 -0.42
CA GLU A 25 -1.39 1.87 -0.72
C GLU A 25 -2.86 1.75 -0.34
N SER A 26 -3.46 2.91 -0.06
CA SER A 26 -4.90 3.00 0.15
C SER A 26 -5.67 2.88 -1.17
N LEU A 27 -6.95 2.53 -1.06
CA LEU A 27 -7.86 2.53 -2.20
C LEU A 27 -7.93 3.92 -2.84
N PHE A 28 -7.98 3.93 -4.17
CA PHE A 28 -8.12 5.16 -4.97
C PHE A 28 -6.94 6.12 -4.88
N ASN A 29 -5.74 5.63 -4.56
CA ASN A 29 -4.53 6.44 -4.62
C ASN A 29 -4.34 7.02 -6.05
N PRO A 30 -4.29 8.36 -6.21
CA PRO A 30 -4.12 9.00 -7.51
C PRO A 30 -2.86 8.51 -8.22
N LYS A 31 -2.90 8.49 -9.56
CA LYS A 31 -1.78 8.01 -10.39
C LYS A 31 -0.50 8.81 -10.10
N GLU A 32 -0.64 10.11 -9.91
CA GLU A 32 0.47 11.05 -9.67
C GLU A 32 1.21 10.71 -8.37
N LYS A 33 0.48 10.27 -7.33
CA LYS A 33 1.10 9.83 -6.07
C LYS A 33 1.84 8.50 -6.23
N ARG A 34 1.30 7.59 -7.05
CA ARG A 34 1.94 6.31 -7.39
C ARG A 34 3.21 6.51 -8.21
N GLU A 35 3.18 7.43 -9.17
CA GLU A 35 4.35 7.83 -9.96
C GLU A 35 5.43 8.42 -9.06
N LYS A 36 5.06 9.35 -8.18
CA LYS A 36 6.01 9.98 -7.26
C LYS A 36 6.70 8.99 -6.32
N ILE A 37 5.98 8.01 -5.74
CA ILE A 37 6.65 7.01 -4.89
C ILE A 37 7.54 6.09 -5.73
N THR A 38 7.14 5.76 -6.96
CA THR A 38 7.95 4.96 -7.89
C THR A 38 9.25 5.67 -8.26
N GLU A 39 9.17 6.96 -8.59
CA GLU A 39 10.32 7.84 -8.85
C GLU A 39 11.29 7.83 -7.66
N ILE A 40 10.78 8.07 -6.44
CA ILE A 40 11.60 8.03 -5.23
C ILE A 40 12.32 6.68 -5.09
N ILE A 41 11.60 5.57 -5.23
CA ILE A 41 12.15 4.22 -5.02
C ILE A 41 13.25 3.87 -6.02
N PHE A 42 13.07 4.20 -7.31
CA PHE A 42 14.05 3.86 -8.34
C PHE A 42 15.13 4.94 -8.53
N GLU A 43 14.76 6.21 -8.62
CA GLU A 43 15.73 7.26 -8.94
C GLU A 43 16.54 7.69 -7.72
N LYS A 44 15.93 7.71 -6.53
CA LYS A 44 16.61 8.16 -5.31
C LYS A 44 17.25 7.00 -4.53
N PHE A 45 16.52 5.90 -4.37
CA PHE A 45 16.97 4.74 -3.58
C PHE A 45 17.59 3.62 -4.43
N ASN A 46 17.50 3.71 -5.77
CA ASN A 46 18.08 2.75 -6.71
C ASN A 46 17.73 1.28 -6.39
N ALA A 47 16.54 1.03 -5.86
CA ALA A 47 16.11 -0.29 -5.44
C ALA A 47 16.00 -1.25 -6.62
N SER A 48 16.32 -2.52 -6.40
CA SER A 48 16.29 -3.58 -7.42
C SER A 48 14.87 -3.88 -7.93
N GLY A 49 13.84 -3.65 -7.10
CA GLY A 49 12.46 -3.90 -7.48
C GLY A 49 11.46 -3.23 -6.56
N PHE A 50 10.25 -3.03 -7.07
CA PHE A 50 9.17 -2.37 -6.36
C PHE A 50 7.82 -2.98 -6.71
N TYR A 51 7.01 -3.25 -5.70
CA TYR A 51 5.59 -3.56 -5.86
C TYR A 51 4.75 -2.74 -4.92
N LEU A 52 3.67 -2.16 -5.44
CA LEU A 52 2.70 -1.41 -4.69
C LEU A 52 1.39 -2.20 -4.69
N SER A 53 0.89 -2.55 -3.51
CA SER A 53 -0.32 -3.36 -3.36
C SER A 53 -1.32 -2.67 -2.46
N ASN A 54 -2.60 -2.97 -2.66
CA ASN A 54 -3.62 -2.48 -1.76
C ASN A 54 -3.52 -3.21 -0.40
N ASP A 55 -3.59 -2.43 0.67
CA ASP A 55 -3.57 -2.91 2.06
C ASP A 55 -4.65 -3.95 2.37
N ALA A 56 -5.91 -3.72 1.96
CA ALA A 56 -7.00 -4.66 2.20
C ALA A 56 -6.80 -6.00 1.47
N VAL A 57 -6.26 -5.97 0.24
CA VAL A 57 -5.89 -7.19 -0.51
C VAL A 57 -4.83 -7.98 0.24
N LEU A 58 -3.76 -7.32 0.69
CA LEU A 58 -2.69 -7.98 1.46
C LEU A 58 -3.20 -8.52 2.81
N ALA A 59 -4.09 -7.79 3.49
CA ALA A 59 -4.72 -8.25 4.72
C ALA A 59 -5.53 -9.52 4.51
N LEU A 60 -6.30 -9.62 3.41
CA LEU A 60 -7.04 -10.83 3.09
C LEU A 60 -6.11 -12.01 2.80
N LEU A 61 -5.08 -11.79 1.98
CA LEU A 61 -4.09 -12.79 1.62
C LEU A 61 -3.35 -13.34 2.84
N ALA A 62 -3.06 -12.48 3.83
CA ALA A 62 -2.47 -12.91 5.10
C ALA A 62 -3.36 -13.90 5.89
N THR A 63 -4.66 -13.94 5.62
CA THR A 63 -5.58 -14.93 6.21
C THR A 63 -5.63 -16.26 5.45
N GLY A 64 -4.85 -16.41 4.37
CA GLY A 64 -4.87 -17.58 3.49
C GLY A 64 -6.07 -17.61 2.52
N ARG A 65 -6.75 -16.47 2.31
CA ARG A 65 -7.89 -16.34 1.41
C ARG A 65 -7.55 -15.42 0.25
N SER A 66 -7.95 -15.79 -0.96
CA SER A 66 -7.79 -14.97 -2.17
C SER A 66 -9.07 -14.23 -2.56
N THR A 67 -10.23 -14.66 -2.07
CA THR A 67 -11.54 -14.06 -2.35
C THR A 67 -12.29 -13.81 -1.04
N GLY A 68 -12.94 -12.65 -0.93
CA GLY A 68 -13.69 -12.26 0.26
C GLY A 68 -14.00 -10.76 0.33
N VAL A 69 -14.61 -10.33 1.43
CA VAL A 69 -14.85 -8.91 1.72
C VAL A 69 -14.04 -8.51 2.95
N VAL A 70 -13.28 -7.43 2.82
CA VAL A 70 -12.44 -6.86 3.88
C VAL A 70 -13.07 -5.57 4.35
N LEU A 71 -13.44 -5.50 5.63
CA LEU A 71 -13.84 -4.26 6.26
C LEU A 71 -12.65 -3.69 7.02
N GLN A 72 -12.10 -2.59 6.54
CA GLN A 72 -10.92 -1.95 7.09
C GLN A 72 -11.30 -0.60 7.70
N SER A 73 -10.85 -0.36 8.93
CA SER A 73 -11.05 0.91 9.62
C SER A 73 -9.69 1.58 9.82
N ASP A 74 -9.36 2.52 8.94
CA ASP A 74 -8.10 3.26 8.99
C ASP A 74 -8.22 4.53 9.82
N TYR A 75 -7.08 5.21 9.97
CA TYR A 75 -7.01 6.51 10.64
C TYR A 75 -7.95 7.57 10.04
N SER A 76 -8.08 7.61 8.71
CA SER A 76 -8.88 8.64 8.02
C SER A 76 -10.24 8.15 7.53
N ILE A 77 -10.35 6.87 7.17
CA ILE A 77 -11.46 6.32 6.42
C ILE A 77 -11.76 4.89 6.90
N THR A 78 -13.03 4.58 7.10
CA THR A 78 -13.49 3.19 7.13
C THR A 78 -13.99 2.79 5.75
N HIS A 79 -13.49 1.68 5.23
CA HIS A 79 -13.87 1.18 3.93
C HIS A 79 -14.06 -0.34 3.85
N SER A 80 -14.94 -0.77 2.96
CA SER A 80 -15.16 -2.19 2.64
C SER A 80 -14.56 -2.48 1.28
N VAL A 81 -13.81 -3.57 1.11
CA VAL A 81 -13.20 -3.96 -0.18
C VAL A 81 -13.64 -5.36 -0.52
N THR A 82 -14.19 -5.54 -1.71
CA THR A 82 -14.37 -6.89 -2.24
C THR A 82 -13.12 -7.28 -3.00
N VAL A 83 -12.53 -8.41 -2.63
CA VAL A 83 -11.37 -8.99 -3.29
C VAL A 83 -11.80 -10.29 -3.94
N ASP A 84 -11.41 -10.49 -5.20
CA ASP A 84 -11.63 -11.70 -5.95
C ASP A 84 -10.32 -12.14 -6.59
N GLU A 85 -9.91 -13.38 -6.31
CA GLU A 85 -8.66 -13.97 -6.81
C GLU A 85 -7.42 -13.06 -6.64
N GLY A 86 -7.33 -12.37 -5.50
CA GLY A 86 -6.23 -11.46 -5.18
C GLY A 86 -6.31 -10.08 -5.86
N THR A 87 -7.43 -9.73 -6.49
CA THR A 87 -7.67 -8.42 -7.11
C THR A 87 -8.85 -7.72 -6.45
N HIS A 88 -8.72 -6.43 -6.12
CA HIS A 88 -9.84 -5.65 -5.58
C HIS A 88 -10.81 -5.23 -6.69
N LEU A 89 -12.12 -5.31 -6.40
CA LEU A 89 -13.17 -4.84 -7.28
C LEU A 89 -13.48 -3.37 -6.99
N LYS A 90 -13.34 -2.51 -8.00
CA LYS A 90 -13.49 -1.05 -7.87
C LYS A 90 -14.91 -0.57 -7.51
N ILE A 91 -15.91 -1.44 -7.59
CA ILE A 91 -17.33 -1.06 -7.55
C ILE A 91 -17.87 -0.92 -6.11
N PHE A 92 -17.26 -1.58 -5.12
CA PHE A 92 -17.84 -1.70 -3.77
C PHE A 92 -16.88 -1.22 -2.67
N ALA A 93 -16.43 0.04 -2.76
CA ALA A 93 -15.81 0.70 -1.62
C ALA A 93 -16.76 1.74 -1.04
N PHE A 94 -17.35 1.43 0.12
CA PHE A 94 -17.98 2.44 0.95
C PHE A 94 -16.87 3.19 1.68
N VAL A 95 -16.91 4.51 1.72
CA VAL A 95 -15.93 5.34 2.44
C VAL A 95 -16.73 6.21 3.39
N SER A 96 -16.62 5.97 4.70
CA SER A 96 -17.08 6.94 5.69
C SER A 96 -15.88 7.70 6.23
N SER A 97 -15.83 9.00 5.95
CA SER A 97 -14.91 9.92 6.61
C SER A 97 -15.47 10.30 7.97
N PHE A 98 -14.69 10.09 9.03
CA PHE A 98 -14.98 10.69 10.33
C PHE A 98 -14.56 12.18 10.27
N GLN A 99 -15.52 13.08 10.10
CA GLN A 99 -15.32 14.48 10.50
C GLN A 99 -15.55 14.53 12.01
N ALA A 100 -14.46 14.49 12.78
CA ALA A 100 -14.53 14.88 14.18
C ALA A 100 -14.93 16.37 14.20
N ALA A 101 -16.07 16.67 14.80
CA ALA A 101 -16.58 18.02 15.05
C ALA A 101 -15.71 18.76 16.07
#